data_AF-A0A523CB13-F1
#
_entry.id   AF-A0A523CB13-F1
#
_cell.length_a   1.000
_cell.length_b   1.000
_cell.length_c   1.000
_cell.angle_alpha   90.00
_cell.angle_beta   90.00
_cell.angle_gamma   90.00
#
_symmetry.space_group_name_H-M   'P 1'
#
loop_
_entity.id
_entity.type
_entity.pdbx_description
1 polymer ?
#
loop_
_entity_poly.entity_id
_entity_poly.type
_entity_poly.pdbx_seq_one_letter_code
_entity_poly.pdbx_strand_id
1 'polypeptide(L)'
;MIRFIDVGRGANRHEGRRVYRGVHAMKLTESQRKLLIPLALVGVLLIAFALRAHRVADPIGGFHAFNEGFYTKIAAADMHRGAFDWLLAPADRNNPPLYSLIVTGLFLVFGPSVALARLVSVAAGVATVYYTFLLGRTLYTKRIGLLAAAILAVTPGFALVNHNIQVDSLMVFFIVAGTYHYIHAIPGDDRREALLGGALMGLALATKLPAVVAPIVLALWETWRTHGVKWVKARRVVPFVGGMFALGLPWYVTRLVIDGSAYLTGQAALSGNAASVDSWLTFRYKVLNELLWMLSPVLAALAVAALIYLIRKRSAGDRLVLLSVGAYVGFYLVYNFHSYYLIPLAPFAALAVARAAFALARRVPVAVWAVTVVLPYLLVATMVMFAGQKYGLWSPSQVLATLPVPPSQATVYDTFELAGSYQPAIEYALAPAKVIELPDGFDLERDMPLAKTGETYLITSFEPRSQDGDTPEYIAAYTEEQTSAFFFGLEFTQVPNNRHFFGNGVWRVRWVGAPYFGYVSETRQLNPGDAFLRLYDAKVVRDFVAN
;
A
#
# COMPACT_ATOMS: atom_id res chain seq x y z
N MET A 1 -35.11 -18.27 -15.72
CA MET A 1 -35.37 -19.69 -15.39
C MET A 1 -34.88 -20.51 -16.58
N ILE A 2 -33.72 -21.16 -16.51
CA ILE A 2 -33.12 -21.91 -17.64
C ILE A 2 -32.93 -23.36 -17.16
N ARG A 3 -33.66 -24.29 -17.77
CA ARG A 3 -33.61 -25.74 -17.52
C ARG A 3 -32.45 -26.38 -18.28
N PHE A 4 -31.69 -27.26 -17.63
CA PHE A 4 -30.83 -28.24 -18.29
C PHE A 4 -31.59 -29.56 -18.43
N ILE A 5 -31.46 -30.20 -19.59
CA ILE A 5 -32.08 -31.47 -19.97
C ILE A 5 -31.18 -32.62 -19.48
N ASP A 6 -31.82 -33.63 -18.89
CA ASP A 6 -31.26 -34.90 -18.41
C ASP A 6 -31.62 -36.00 -19.42
N VAL A 7 -30.66 -36.87 -19.76
CA VAL A 7 -30.89 -38.10 -20.57
C VAL A 7 -29.98 -39.24 -20.06
N GLY A 8 -30.58 -40.14 -19.28
CA GLY A 8 -30.75 -41.56 -19.64
C GLY A 8 -29.55 -42.50 -19.81
N ARG A 9 -29.20 -43.16 -18.68
CA ARG A 9 -28.80 -44.58 -18.42
C ARG A 9 -28.46 -45.59 -19.55
N GLY A 10 -27.43 -46.41 -19.24
CA GLY A 10 -27.24 -47.84 -19.57
C GLY A 10 -25.73 -48.18 -19.66
N ALA A 11 -25.12 -49.28 -19.19
CA ALA A 11 -25.52 -50.49 -18.47
C ALA A 11 -24.23 -51.15 -17.86
N ASN A 12 -24.42 -51.94 -16.79
CA ASN A 12 -23.59 -52.98 -16.16
C ASN A 12 -22.11 -53.20 -16.54
N ARG A 13 -21.24 -53.26 -15.51
CA ARG A 13 -20.27 -54.36 -15.31
C ARG A 13 -20.02 -54.61 -13.81
N HIS A 14 -20.13 -55.87 -13.45
CA HIS A 14 -19.95 -56.43 -12.10
C HIS A 14 -18.45 -56.59 -11.75
N GLU A 15 -18.24 -56.68 -10.44
CA GLU A 15 -17.12 -57.33 -9.71
C GLU A 15 -15.80 -56.59 -9.48
N GLY A 16 -15.44 -56.53 -8.19
CA GLY A 16 -14.24 -55.90 -7.66
C GLY A 16 -14.40 -55.29 -6.26
N ARG A 17 -15.18 -55.89 -5.35
CA ARG A 17 -15.22 -55.46 -3.94
C ARG A 17 -13.92 -55.87 -3.24
N ARG A 18 -12.93 -54.96 -3.21
CA ARG A 18 -11.94 -54.92 -2.13
C ARG A 18 -12.36 -53.89 -1.10
N VAL A 19 -12.56 -54.39 0.10
CA VAL A 19 -12.89 -53.69 1.33
C VAL A 19 -11.73 -52.77 1.70
N TYR A 20 -11.91 -51.46 1.56
CA TYR A 20 -11.15 -50.46 2.33
C TYR A 20 -12.10 -49.89 3.38
N ARG A 21 -11.92 -50.31 4.63
CA ARG A 21 -12.59 -49.76 5.81
C ARG A 21 -12.23 -48.28 5.90
N GLY A 22 -13.28 -47.46 5.94
CA GLY A 22 -13.20 -46.02 5.79
C GLY A 22 -12.63 -45.33 7.03
N VAL A 23 -11.81 -44.32 6.77
CA VAL A 23 -11.87 -43.10 7.56
C VAL A 23 -13.21 -42.47 7.20
N HIS A 24 -14.18 -42.47 8.12
CA HIS A 24 -15.42 -41.71 7.96
C HIS A 24 -15.06 -40.21 7.96
N ALA A 25 -14.69 -39.68 6.79
CA ALA A 25 -14.67 -38.24 6.57
C ALA A 25 -16.09 -37.75 6.83
N MET A 26 -16.26 -37.01 7.92
CA MET A 26 -17.55 -36.48 8.37
C MET A 26 -18.21 -35.77 7.18
N LYS A 27 -19.31 -36.32 6.66
CA LYS A 27 -20.02 -35.72 5.53
C LYS A 27 -20.70 -34.45 6.01
N LEU A 28 -20.11 -33.31 5.66
CA LEU A 28 -20.70 -32.00 5.95
C LEU A 28 -22.13 -31.91 5.39
N THR A 29 -23.05 -31.47 6.23
CA THR A 29 -24.44 -31.16 5.90
C THR A 29 -24.52 -30.04 4.86
N GLU A 30 -25.66 -29.91 4.18
CA GLU A 30 -25.85 -28.87 3.16
C GLU A 30 -25.75 -27.45 3.75
N SER A 31 -26.24 -27.26 4.98
CA SER A 31 -26.11 -26.01 5.74
C SER A 31 -24.65 -25.70 6.06
N GLN A 32 -23.89 -26.69 6.54
CA GLN A 32 -22.45 -26.53 6.76
C GLN A 32 -21.69 -26.16 5.48
N ARG A 33 -22.03 -26.78 4.34
CA ARG A 33 -21.42 -26.45 3.04
C ARG A 33 -21.72 -25.02 2.58
N LYS A 34 -22.92 -24.50 2.89
CA LYS A 34 -23.31 -23.12 2.58
C LYS A 34 -22.52 -22.09 3.42
N LEU A 35 -22.10 -22.46 4.63
CA LEU A 35 -21.33 -21.60 5.55
C LEU A 35 -19.82 -21.58 5.27
N LEU A 36 -19.25 -22.58 4.58
CA LEU A 36 -17.81 -22.66 4.35
C LEU A 36 -17.20 -21.43 3.66
N ILE A 37 -17.84 -20.94 2.59
CA ILE A 37 -17.31 -19.79 1.84
C ILE A 37 -17.39 -18.50 2.66
N PRO A 38 -18.52 -18.17 3.31
CA PRO A 38 -18.58 -17.05 4.24
C PRO A 38 -17.52 -17.12 5.35
N LEU A 39 -17.37 -18.27 6.01
CA LEU A 39 -16.39 -18.44 7.09
C LEU A 39 -14.94 -18.30 6.58
N ALA A 40 -14.63 -18.89 5.42
CA ALA A 40 -13.32 -18.74 4.80
C ALA A 40 -13.04 -17.28 4.39
N LEU A 41 -14.05 -16.56 3.89
CA LEU A 41 -13.92 -15.14 3.58
C LEU A 41 -13.66 -14.32 4.85
N VAL A 42 -14.37 -14.59 5.95
CA VAL A 42 -14.10 -13.94 7.24
C VAL A 42 -12.65 -14.19 7.67
N GLY A 43 -12.16 -15.43 7.58
CA GLY A 43 -10.75 -15.74 7.85
C GLY A 43 -9.78 -14.95 6.97
N VAL A 44 -10.04 -14.85 5.67
CA VAL A 44 -9.24 -14.03 4.74
C VAL A 44 -9.24 -12.55 5.12
N LEU A 45 -10.40 -12.00 5.51
CA LEU A 45 -10.52 -10.59 5.91
C LEU A 45 -9.82 -10.32 7.24
N LEU A 46 -9.88 -11.25 8.21
CA LEU A 46 -9.15 -11.15 9.47
C LEU A 46 -7.64 -11.20 9.25
N ILE A 47 -7.14 -12.07 8.36
CA ILE A 47 -5.72 -12.09 7.98
C ILE A 47 -5.34 -10.77 7.30
N ALA A 48 -6.16 -10.28 6.36
CA ALA A 48 -5.91 -9.02 5.68
C ALA A 48 -5.81 -7.85 6.66
N PHE A 49 -6.71 -7.80 7.66
CA PHE A 49 -6.71 -6.80 8.72
C PHE A 49 -5.48 -6.94 9.62
N ALA A 50 -5.21 -8.13 10.15
CA ALA A 50 -4.11 -8.38 11.07
C ALA A 50 -2.74 -8.00 10.48
N LEU A 51 -2.50 -8.33 9.20
CA LEU A 51 -1.26 -7.96 8.50
C LEU A 51 -1.10 -6.44 8.37
N ARG A 52 -2.19 -5.71 8.10
CA ARG A 52 -2.16 -4.26 7.85
C ARG A 52 -2.24 -3.43 9.14
N ALA A 53 -2.87 -3.95 10.18
CA ALA A 53 -3.01 -3.29 11.47
C ALA A 53 -1.83 -3.56 12.42
N HIS A 54 -0.90 -4.43 12.04
CA HIS A 54 0.32 -4.70 12.80
C HIS A 54 1.06 -3.39 13.07
N ARG A 55 1.34 -3.08 14.36
CA ARG A 55 2.09 -1.87 14.76
C ARG A 55 1.51 -0.56 14.19
N VAL A 56 0.19 -0.48 14.01
CA VAL A 56 -0.48 0.69 13.40
C VAL A 56 -0.25 2.00 14.17
N ALA A 57 -0.02 1.91 15.49
CA ALA A 57 0.20 3.05 16.37
C ALA A 57 1.67 3.50 16.46
N ASP A 58 2.59 2.77 15.82
CA ASP A 58 3.98 3.17 15.79
C ASP A 58 4.13 4.54 15.13
N PRO A 59 5.18 5.30 15.45
CA PRO A 59 5.42 6.56 14.79
C PRO A 59 5.60 6.46 13.26
N ILE A 60 5.53 7.60 12.59
CA ILE A 60 5.82 7.69 11.15
C ILE A 60 7.31 7.47 10.93
N GLY A 61 7.65 6.55 10.02
CA GLY A 61 9.02 6.22 9.69
C GLY A 61 9.12 5.16 8.60
N GLY A 62 10.35 4.84 8.19
CA GLY A 62 10.63 3.77 7.24
C GLY A 62 10.26 4.09 5.79
N PHE A 63 9.85 3.06 5.04
CA PHE A 63 9.54 3.19 3.63
C PHE A 63 8.26 4.02 3.43
N HIS A 64 8.31 5.01 2.54
CA HIS A 64 7.25 6.01 2.35
C HIS A 64 6.93 6.91 3.56
N ALA A 65 7.87 7.09 4.50
CA ALA A 65 7.73 8.05 5.60
C ALA A 65 7.37 9.47 5.11
N PHE A 66 7.90 9.88 3.96
CA PHE A 66 7.52 11.13 3.31
C PHE A 66 6.01 11.23 3.11
N ASN A 67 5.39 10.27 2.42
CA ASN A 67 3.95 10.30 2.13
C ASN A 67 3.13 10.27 3.42
N GLU A 68 3.55 9.46 4.39
CA GLU A 68 2.84 9.39 5.66
C GLU A 68 2.87 10.72 6.40
N GLY A 69 4.05 11.32 6.53
CA GLY A 69 4.24 12.63 7.13
C GLY A 69 3.49 13.70 6.37
N PHE A 70 3.50 13.63 5.04
CA PHE A 70 2.89 14.63 4.17
C PHE A 70 1.37 14.67 4.33
N TYR A 71 0.70 13.51 4.24
CA TYR A 71 -0.76 13.46 4.39
C TYR A 71 -1.23 13.71 5.83
N THR A 72 -0.44 13.31 6.85
CA THR A 72 -0.76 13.63 8.25
C THR A 72 -0.54 15.09 8.59
N LYS A 73 0.55 15.70 8.11
CA LYS A 73 0.82 17.14 8.24
C LYS A 73 -0.30 17.97 7.63
N ILE A 74 -0.72 17.64 6.40
CA ILE A 74 -1.85 18.32 5.75
C ILE A 74 -3.12 18.16 6.60
N ALA A 75 -3.41 16.93 7.02
CA ALA A 75 -4.61 16.67 7.79
C ALA A 75 -4.66 17.44 9.11
N ALA A 76 -3.53 17.53 9.82
CA ALA A 76 -3.39 18.29 11.06
C ALA A 76 -3.48 19.80 10.84
N ALA A 77 -2.85 20.32 9.78
CA ALA A 77 -2.94 21.74 9.43
C ALA A 77 -4.39 22.15 9.08
N ASP A 78 -5.12 21.29 8.37
CA ASP A 78 -6.49 21.54 7.96
C ASP A 78 -7.50 21.51 9.14
N MET A 79 -7.12 21.01 10.32
CA MET A 79 -7.96 21.10 11.53
C MET A 79 -8.22 22.54 11.96
N HIS A 80 -7.33 23.46 11.60
CA HIS A 80 -7.39 24.87 11.98
C HIS A 80 -7.88 25.77 10.84
N ARG A 81 -8.27 25.19 9.70
CA ARG A 81 -8.72 25.93 8.51
C ARG A 81 -10.25 25.94 8.40
N GLY A 82 -10.76 26.88 7.62
CA GLY A 82 -12.17 26.91 7.22
C GLY A 82 -12.54 25.67 6.38
N ALA A 83 -13.81 25.28 6.43
CA ALA A 83 -14.34 24.05 5.81
C ALA A 83 -14.13 23.94 4.29
N PHE A 84 -13.78 25.05 3.62
CA PHE A 84 -13.55 25.13 2.18
C PHE A 84 -12.14 25.59 1.80
N ASP A 85 -11.27 25.86 2.77
CA ASP A 85 -9.94 26.40 2.50
C ASP A 85 -9.07 25.41 1.73
N TRP A 86 -9.34 24.10 1.83
CA TRP A 86 -8.69 23.04 1.03
C TRP A 86 -8.87 23.21 -0.49
N LEU A 87 -9.91 23.94 -0.94
CA LEU A 87 -10.10 24.28 -2.35
C LEU A 87 -9.05 25.29 -2.84
N LEU A 88 -8.50 26.09 -1.93
CA LEU A 88 -7.56 27.18 -2.20
C LEU A 88 -6.16 26.90 -1.64
N ALA A 89 -6.04 25.92 -0.74
CA ALA A 89 -4.83 25.66 0.02
C ALA A 89 -3.65 25.28 -0.89
N PRO A 90 -2.44 25.81 -0.63
CA PRO A 90 -1.26 25.55 -1.46
C PRO A 90 -0.52 24.24 -1.13
N ALA A 91 -0.88 23.52 -0.05
CA ALA A 91 -0.04 22.47 0.52
C ALA A 91 0.08 21.19 -0.33
N ASP A 92 -0.99 20.76 -1.01
CA ASP A 92 -0.92 19.77 -2.09
C ASP A 92 -1.76 20.25 -3.28
N ARG A 93 -1.06 20.77 -4.30
CA ARG A 93 -1.70 21.24 -5.54
C ARG A 93 -1.93 20.12 -6.54
N ASN A 94 -1.31 18.96 -6.33
CA ASN A 94 -1.23 17.91 -7.35
C ASN A 94 -2.11 16.69 -7.02
N ASN A 95 -2.42 16.44 -5.74
CA ASN A 95 -3.37 15.40 -5.38
C ASN A 95 -4.70 15.98 -4.84
N PRO A 96 -5.83 15.42 -5.29
CA PRO A 96 -7.13 15.63 -4.67
C PRO A 96 -7.14 15.30 -3.16
N PRO A 97 -7.90 16.03 -2.33
CA PRO A 97 -7.71 16.05 -0.88
C PRO A 97 -8.60 15.06 -0.12
N LEU A 98 -9.36 14.18 -0.78
CA LEU A 98 -10.36 13.35 -0.08
C LEU A 98 -9.74 12.53 1.07
N TYR A 99 -8.55 11.96 0.86
CA TYR A 99 -7.87 11.20 1.90
C TYR A 99 -7.52 12.09 3.10
N SER A 100 -6.86 13.23 2.88
CA SER A 100 -6.47 14.13 3.98
C SER A 100 -7.68 14.69 4.70
N LEU A 101 -8.77 15.02 3.98
CA LEU A 101 -10.02 15.49 4.58
C LEU A 101 -10.70 14.44 5.47
N ILE A 102 -10.66 13.15 5.09
CA ILE A 102 -11.14 12.06 5.95
C ILE A 102 -10.30 12.00 7.23
N VAL A 103 -8.98 12.08 7.11
CA VAL A 103 -8.08 12.08 8.27
C VAL A 103 -8.28 13.32 9.14
N THR A 104 -8.46 14.51 8.56
CA THR A 104 -8.79 15.75 9.29
C THR A 104 -10.08 15.59 10.07
N GLY A 105 -11.14 15.03 9.46
CA GLY A 105 -12.40 14.74 10.14
C GLY A 105 -12.22 13.82 11.34
N LEU A 106 -11.38 12.78 11.23
CA LEU A 106 -11.03 11.93 12.37
C LEU A 106 -10.26 12.69 13.44
N PHE A 107 -9.30 13.53 13.06
CA PHE A 107 -8.51 14.31 14.00
C PHE A 107 -9.34 15.37 14.73
N LEU A 108 -10.33 15.98 14.08
CA LEU A 108 -11.26 16.92 14.71
C LEU A 108 -12.10 16.26 15.81
N VAL A 109 -12.43 14.98 15.68
CA VAL A 109 -13.27 14.24 16.64
C VAL A 109 -12.44 13.58 17.75
N PHE A 110 -11.29 13.00 17.40
CA PHE A 110 -10.51 12.13 18.30
C PHE A 110 -9.11 12.68 18.64
N GLY A 111 -8.70 13.80 18.04
CA GLY A 111 -7.35 14.35 18.12
C GLY A 111 -6.37 13.74 17.09
N PRO A 112 -5.22 14.39 16.85
CA PRO A 112 -4.18 13.88 15.96
C PRO A 112 -3.65 12.52 16.40
N SER A 113 -3.63 11.55 15.49
CA SER A 113 -3.14 10.19 15.76
C SER A 113 -2.67 9.48 14.49
N VAL A 114 -1.43 8.99 14.52
CA VAL A 114 -0.86 8.17 13.44
C VAL A 114 -1.70 6.91 13.22
N ALA A 115 -2.18 6.28 14.30
CA ALA A 115 -3.03 5.10 14.23
C ALA A 115 -4.33 5.38 13.48
N LEU A 116 -5.01 6.50 13.78
CA LEU A 116 -6.26 6.86 13.10
C LEU A 116 -6.05 7.10 11.60
N ALA A 117 -4.97 7.79 11.24
CA ALA A 117 -4.63 8.03 9.85
C ALA A 117 -4.34 6.72 9.09
N ARG A 118 -3.52 5.82 9.66
CA ARG A 118 -3.26 4.50 9.05
C ARG A 118 -4.51 3.63 8.98
N LEU A 119 -5.40 3.70 9.96
CA LEU A 119 -6.65 2.92 9.96
C LEU A 119 -7.55 3.21 8.75
N VAL A 120 -7.48 4.42 8.17
CA VAL A 120 -8.16 4.74 6.90
C VAL A 120 -7.65 3.84 5.76
N SER A 121 -6.33 3.72 5.62
CA SER A 121 -5.70 2.84 4.62
C SER A 121 -5.93 1.36 4.92
N VAL A 122 -5.86 0.96 6.19
CA VAL A 122 -6.14 -0.43 6.62
C VAL A 122 -7.57 -0.81 6.24
N ALA A 123 -8.56 0.03 6.57
CA ALA A 123 -9.96 -0.20 6.26
C ALA A 123 -10.20 -0.27 4.75
N ALA A 124 -9.63 0.65 3.97
CA ALA A 124 -9.71 0.64 2.51
C ALA A 124 -9.08 -0.62 1.91
N GLY A 125 -7.94 -1.07 2.42
CA GLY A 125 -7.28 -2.31 1.98
C GLY A 125 -8.12 -3.55 2.24
N VAL A 126 -8.71 -3.69 3.43
CA VAL A 126 -9.60 -4.81 3.78
C VAL A 126 -10.89 -4.76 2.93
N ALA A 127 -11.46 -3.58 2.74
CA ALA A 127 -12.62 -3.40 1.88
C ALA A 127 -12.31 -3.76 0.42
N THR A 128 -11.11 -3.44 -0.08
CA THR A 128 -10.66 -3.85 -1.42
C THR A 128 -10.56 -5.37 -1.54
N VAL A 129 -10.07 -6.08 -0.53
CA VAL A 129 -10.04 -7.56 -0.50
C VAL A 129 -11.46 -8.12 -0.58
N TYR A 130 -12.39 -7.55 0.18
CA TYR A 130 -13.81 -7.93 0.13
C TYR A 130 -14.44 -7.68 -1.25
N TYR A 131 -14.26 -6.48 -1.83
CA TYR A 131 -14.80 -6.16 -3.15
C TYR A 131 -14.12 -6.96 -4.27
N THR A 132 -12.87 -7.38 -4.10
CA THR A 132 -12.19 -8.32 -5.02
C THR A 132 -12.87 -9.70 -5.00
N PHE A 133 -13.28 -10.18 -3.81
CA PHE A 133 -14.12 -11.38 -3.72
C PHE A 133 -15.45 -11.18 -4.46
N LEU A 134 -16.13 -10.04 -4.23
CA LEU A 134 -17.42 -9.72 -4.87
C LEU A 134 -17.31 -9.63 -6.40
N LEU A 135 -16.24 -9.02 -6.90
CA LEU A 135 -15.96 -8.92 -8.32
C LEU A 135 -15.68 -10.30 -8.91
N GLY A 136 -14.81 -11.09 -8.28
CA GLY A 136 -14.47 -12.44 -8.75
C GLY A 136 -15.64 -13.44 -8.72
N ARG A 137 -16.54 -13.35 -7.74
CA ARG A 137 -17.78 -14.17 -7.73
C ARG A 137 -18.76 -13.77 -8.83
N THR A 138 -18.75 -12.51 -9.25
CA THR A 138 -19.66 -11.95 -10.25
C THR A 138 -19.15 -12.25 -11.66
N LEU A 139 -17.85 -12.06 -11.89
CA LEU A 139 -17.20 -12.34 -13.17
C LEU A 139 -17.06 -13.84 -13.45
N TYR A 140 -16.90 -14.65 -12.39
CA TYR A 140 -16.59 -16.06 -12.52
C TYR A 140 -17.40 -16.94 -11.56
N THR A 141 -16.85 -17.28 -10.38
CA THR A 141 -17.47 -18.17 -9.39
C THR A 141 -17.06 -17.77 -7.99
N LYS A 142 -17.86 -18.13 -6.98
CA LYS A 142 -17.54 -17.86 -5.56
C LYS A 142 -16.15 -18.38 -5.15
N ARG A 143 -15.71 -19.51 -5.71
CA ARG A 143 -14.39 -20.11 -5.42
C ARG A 143 -13.24 -19.29 -6.00
N ILE A 144 -13.40 -18.78 -7.22
CA ILE A 144 -12.41 -17.90 -7.86
C ILE A 144 -12.33 -16.57 -7.11
N GLY A 145 -13.47 -15.99 -6.74
CA GLY A 145 -13.49 -14.77 -5.91
C GLY A 145 -12.79 -14.98 -4.55
N LEU A 146 -13.03 -16.10 -3.88
CA LEU A 146 -12.41 -16.39 -2.58
C LEU A 146 -10.89 -16.54 -2.71
N LEU A 147 -10.42 -17.25 -3.73
CA LEU A 147 -8.98 -17.39 -3.99
C LEU A 147 -8.33 -16.06 -4.38
N ALA A 148 -8.99 -15.23 -5.20
CA ALA A 148 -8.48 -13.92 -5.57
C ALA A 148 -8.34 -13.00 -4.34
N ALA A 149 -9.34 -12.99 -3.45
CA ALA A 149 -9.27 -12.27 -2.19
C ALA A 149 -8.16 -12.80 -1.28
N ALA A 150 -7.99 -14.12 -1.17
CA ALA A 150 -6.91 -14.72 -0.40
C ALA A 150 -5.52 -14.35 -0.93
N ILE A 151 -5.32 -14.37 -2.25
CA ILE A 151 -4.08 -13.92 -2.89
C ILE A 151 -3.83 -12.44 -2.59
N LEU A 152 -4.82 -11.58 -2.83
CA LEU A 152 -4.68 -10.13 -2.62
C LEU A 152 -4.41 -9.77 -1.14
N ALA A 153 -5.03 -10.49 -0.19
CA ALA A 153 -4.85 -10.28 1.24
C ALA A 153 -3.37 -10.36 1.65
N VAL A 154 -2.61 -11.26 1.02
CA VAL A 154 -1.18 -11.53 1.26
C VAL A 154 -0.28 -11.09 0.10
N THR A 155 -0.74 -10.24 -0.81
CA THR A 155 0.12 -9.65 -1.84
C THR A 155 1.04 -8.62 -1.16
N PRO A 156 2.37 -8.76 -1.22
CA PRO A 156 3.28 -7.99 -0.37
C PRO A 156 3.17 -6.47 -0.50
N GLY A 157 3.37 -5.91 -1.71
CA GLY A 157 3.32 -4.46 -1.88
C GLY A 157 1.91 -3.89 -1.67
N PHE A 158 0.87 -4.67 -1.96
CA PHE A 158 -0.50 -4.29 -1.65
C PHE A 158 -0.76 -4.26 -0.13
N ALA A 159 -0.32 -5.27 0.61
CA ALA A 159 -0.46 -5.29 2.07
C ALA A 159 0.30 -4.13 2.71
N LEU A 160 1.51 -3.86 2.24
CA LEU A 160 2.36 -2.81 2.76
C LEU A 160 1.80 -1.40 2.51
N VAL A 161 1.37 -1.10 1.29
CA VAL A 161 0.80 0.24 1.02
C VAL A 161 -0.47 0.48 1.84
N ASN A 162 -1.25 -0.56 2.09
CA ASN A 162 -2.45 -0.46 2.92
C ASN A 162 -2.18 -0.54 4.44
N HIS A 163 -0.93 -0.75 4.86
CA HIS A 163 -0.49 -0.51 6.23
C HIS A 163 -0.17 0.98 6.43
N ASN A 164 0.43 1.61 5.41
CA ASN A 164 0.90 2.98 5.49
C ASN A 164 -0.19 4.02 5.20
N ILE A 165 0.06 5.26 5.61
CA ILE A 165 -0.80 6.42 5.32
C ILE A 165 -0.62 6.83 3.86
N GLN A 166 -1.37 6.16 2.98
CA GLN A 166 -1.23 6.25 1.54
C GLN A 166 -2.58 6.43 0.85
N VAL A 167 -2.67 7.47 0.03
CA VAL A 167 -3.88 7.81 -0.74
C VAL A 167 -4.33 6.71 -1.70
N ASP A 168 -3.37 5.93 -2.20
CA ASP A 168 -3.63 4.86 -3.15
C ASP A 168 -4.55 3.77 -2.58
N SER A 169 -4.53 3.57 -1.26
CA SER A 169 -5.42 2.62 -0.57
C SER A 169 -6.90 2.94 -0.79
N LEU A 170 -7.32 4.18 -0.53
CA LEU A 170 -8.69 4.64 -0.76
C LEU A 170 -9.05 4.63 -2.24
N MET A 171 -8.12 5.09 -3.10
CA MET A 171 -8.33 5.11 -4.54
C MET A 171 -8.66 3.70 -5.06
N VAL A 172 -7.86 2.69 -4.70
CA VAL A 172 -8.02 1.31 -5.20
C VAL A 172 -9.31 0.70 -4.68
N PHE A 173 -9.65 0.94 -3.41
CA PHE A 173 -10.95 0.53 -2.85
C PHE A 173 -12.11 1.06 -3.70
N PHE A 174 -12.13 2.36 -3.94
CA PHE A 174 -13.19 3.01 -4.71
C PHE A 174 -13.23 2.55 -6.17
N ILE A 175 -12.08 2.31 -6.82
CA ILE A 175 -12.00 1.73 -8.17
C ILE A 175 -12.67 0.35 -8.22
N VAL A 176 -12.29 -0.57 -7.32
CA VAL A 176 -12.80 -1.95 -7.34
C VAL A 176 -14.28 -1.99 -6.94
N ALA A 177 -14.69 -1.20 -5.94
CA ALA A 177 -16.08 -1.08 -5.53
C ALA A 177 -16.95 -0.45 -6.62
N GLY A 178 -16.50 0.65 -7.22
CA GLY A 178 -17.19 1.31 -8.33
C GLY A 178 -17.33 0.40 -9.55
N THR A 179 -16.27 -0.34 -9.89
CA THR A 179 -16.29 -1.37 -10.94
C THR A 179 -17.31 -2.47 -10.63
N TYR A 180 -17.34 -2.97 -9.40
CA TYR A 180 -18.31 -3.98 -8.97
C TYR A 180 -19.75 -3.49 -9.13
N HIS A 181 -20.09 -2.31 -8.59
CA HIS A 181 -21.44 -1.75 -8.66
C HIS A 181 -21.86 -1.42 -10.09
N TYR A 182 -20.95 -0.93 -10.94
CA TYR A 182 -21.23 -0.76 -12.37
C TYR A 182 -21.60 -2.08 -13.05
N ILE A 183 -20.86 -3.16 -12.78
CA ILE A 183 -21.16 -4.48 -13.35
C ILE A 183 -22.48 -5.03 -12.78
N HIS A 184 -22.76 -4.77 -11.50
CA HIS A 184 -24.01 -5.16 -10.85
C HIS A 184 -25.23 -4.41 -11.39
N ALA A 185 -25.03 -3.22 -11.96
CA ALA A 185 -26.08 -2.45 -12.63
C ALA A 185 -26.46 -2.98 -14.02
N ILE A 186 -25.63 -3.83 -14.64
CA ILE A 186 -25.86 -4.30 -16.02
C ILE A 186 -27.16 -5.12 -16.16
N PRO A 187 -27.47 -6.08 -15.28
CA PRO A 187 -28.74 -6.79 -15.32
C PRO A 187 -29.90 -5.81 -15.04
N GLY A 188 -30.76 -5.61 -16.03
CA GLY A 188 -31.94 -4.75 -15.88
C GLY A 188 -31.67 -3.24 -15.91
N ASP A 189 -30.43 -2.80 -16.18
CA ASP A 189 -30.04 -1.38 -16.16
C ASP A 189 -30.38 -0.64 -14.86
N ASP A 190 -30.00 -1.22 -13.72
CA ASP A 190 -30.27 -0.63 -12.40
C ASP A 190 -29.56 0.72 -12.22
N ARG A 191 -30.35 1.79 -12.16
CA ARG A 191 -29.86 3.17 -12.00
C ARG A 191 -29.24 3.44 -10.64
N ARG A 192 -29.67 2.76 -9.58
CA ARG A 192 -29.16 2.98 -8.21
C ARG A 192 -27.75 2.41 -8.08
N GLU A 193 -27.57 1.17 -8.53
CA GLU A 193 -26.24 0.53 -8.59
C GLU A 193 -25.30 1.32 -9.51
N ALA A 194 -25.80 1.82 -10.63
CA ALA A 194 -25.01 2.66 -11.53
C ALA A 194 -24.60 3.99 -10.89
N LEU A 195 -25.52 4.68 -10.20
CA LEU A 195 -25.22 5.92 -9.48
C LEU A 195 -24.20 5.67 -8.37
N LEU A 196 -24.35 4.59 -7.60
CA LEU A 196 -23.40 4.22 -6.55
C LEU A 196 -22.03 3.89 -7.15
N GLY A 197 -21.98 3.11 -8.23
CA GLY A 197 -20.74 2.81 -8.94
C GLY A 197 -20.05 4.06 -9.48
N GLY A 198 -20.84 5.00 -10.00
CA GLY A 198 -20.39 6.31 -10.45
C GLY A 198 -19.83 7.15 -9.32
N ALA A 199 -20.59 7.29 -8.24
CA ALA A 199 -20.20 8.03 -7.05
C ALA A 199 -18.88 7.49 -6.46
N LEU A 200 -18.74 6.17 -6.32
CA LEU A 200 -17.49 5.56 -5.86
C LEU A 200 -16.34 5.86 -6.83
N MET A 201 -16.54 5.80 -8.15
CA MET A 201 -15.52 6.19 -9.11
C MET A 201 -15.15 7.68 -9.01
N GLY A 202 -16.12 8.54 -8.72
CA GLY A 202 -15.91 9.96 -8.43
C GLY A 202 -15.07 10.16 -7.17
N LEU A 203 -15.32 9.39 -6.10
CA LEU A 203 -14.49 9.42 -4.89
C LEU A 203 -13.07 8.89 -5.14
N ALA A 204 -12.89 7.90 -6.03
CA ALA A 204 -11.56 7.48 -6.47
C ALA A 204 -10.80 8.63 -7.14
N LEU A 205 -11.46 9.35 -8.06
CA LEU A 205 -10.92 10.55 -8.70
C LEU A 205 -10.64 11.66 -7.68
N ALA A 206 -11.52 11.86 -6.69
CA ALA A 206 -11.31 12.81 -5.60
C ALA A 206 -10.20 12.37 -4.61
N THR A 207 -9.61 11.18 -4.81
CA THR A 207 -8.44 10.70 -4.06
C THR A 207 -7.16 10.86 -4.86
N LYS A 208 -7.13 10.43 -6.14
CA LYS A 208 -5.92 10.50 -6.97
C LYS A 208 -6.24 10.36 -8.46
N LEU A 209 -5.50 11.10 -9.31
CA LEU A 209 -5.70 11.13 -10.77
C LEU A 209 -5.66 9.76 -11.47
N PRO A 210 -4.78 8.79 -11.11
CA PRO A 210 -4.73 7.48 -11.77
C PRO A 210 -6.07 6.70 -11.77
N ALA A 211 -7.04 7.10 -10.93
CA ALA A 211 -8.39 6.55 -10.96
C ALA A 211 -9.11 6.74 -12.31
N VAL A 212 -8.72 7.73 -13.13
CA VAL A 212 -9.30 7.99 -14.46
C VAL A 212 -9.16 6.79 -15.42
N VAL A 213 -8.18 5.92 -15.18
CA VAL A 213 -7.96 4.71 -15.99
C VAL A 213 -9.14 3.74 -15.89
N ALA A 214 -9.78 3.62 -14.73
CA ALA A 214 -10.86 2.66 -14.50
C ALA A 214 -12.13 2.90 -15.36
N PRO A 215 -12.72 4.10 -15.44
CA PRO A 215 -13.86 4.34 -16.33
C PRO A 215 -13.52 4.18 -17.82
N ILE A 216 -12.27 4.47 -18.23
CA ILE A 216 -11.80 4.20 -19.60
C ILE A 216 -11.81 2.69 -19.86
N VAL A 217 -11.27 1.90 -18.93
CA VAL A 217 -11.29 0.43 -19.01
C VAL A 217 -12.73 -0.10 -19.09
N LEU A 218 -13.66 0.44 -18.30
CA LEU A 218 -15.08 0.04 -18.34
C LEU A 218 -15.73 0.35 -19.70
N ALA A 219 -15.46 1.54 -20.27
CA ALA A 219 -15.98 1.92 -21.58
C ALA A 219 -15.43 1.04 -22.70
N LEU A 220 -14.11 0.73 -22.67
CA LEU A 220 -13.48 -0.20 -23.62
C LEU A 220 -14.04 -1.62 -23.46
N TRP A 221 -14.22 -2.07 -22.21
CA TRP A 221 -14.78 -3.37 -21.90
C TRP A 221 -16.23 -3.50 -22.37
N GLU A 222 -17.09 -2.52 -22.12
CA GLU A 222 -18.47 -2.50 -22.61
C GLU A 222 -18.51 -2.50 -24.14
N THR A 223 -17.68 -1.68 -24.79
CA THR A 223 -17.58 -1.64 -26.25
C THR A 223 -17.21 -3.00 -26.82
N TRP A 224 -16.25 -3.69 -26.19
CA TRP A 224 -15.84 -5.03 -26.60
C TRP A 224 -16.90 -6.10 -26.27
N ARG A 225 -17.59 -5.98 -25.13
CA ARG A 225 -18.65 -6.90 -24.69
C ARG A 225 -19.88 -6.82 -25.60
N THR A 226 -20.28 -5.60 -25.97
CA THR A 226 -21.50 -5.35 -26.75
C THR A 226 -21.25 -5.24 -28.25
N HIS A 227 -20.02 -5.49 -28.71
CA HIS A 227 -19.61 -5.39 -30.12
C HIS A 227 -19.97 -4.03 -30.75
N GLY A 228 -19.64 -2.95 -30.05
CA GLY A 228 -19.90 -1.57 -30.46
C GLY A 228 -20.39 -0.69 -29.32
N VAL A 229 -20.71 0.58 -29.61
CA VAL A 229 -20.99 1.63 -28.61
C VAL A 229 -22.47 1.74 -28.19
N LYS A 230 -23.30 0.72 -28.47
CA LYS A 230 -24.74 0.76 -28.12
C LYS A 230 -24.98 0.89 -26.62
N TRP A 231 -24.04 0.42 -25.80
CA TRP A 231 -24.09 0.52 -24.34
C TRP A 231 -24.22 1.97 -23.84
N VAL A 232 -23.76 2.97 -24.61
CA VAL A 232 -23.86 4.40 -24.26
C VAL A 232 -25.31 4.85 -24.06
N LYS A 233 -26.27 4.19 -24.74
CA LYS A 233 -27.71 4.48 -24.61
C LYS A 233 -28.37 3.76 -23.43
N ALA A 234 -27.65 2.92 -22.69
CA ALA A 234 -28.22 2.17 -21.57
C ALA A 234 -28.61 3.09 -20.41
N ARG A 235 -29.69 2.77 -19.70
CA ARG A 235 -30.25 3.65 -18.65
C ARG A 235 -29.31 3.81 -17.45
N ARG A 236 -28.32 2.93 -17.31
CA ARG A 236 -27.25 2.97 -16.30
C ARG A 236 -26.15 4.01 -16.58
N VAL A 237 -25.94 4.44 -17.83
CA VAL A 237 -24.78 5.26 -18.18
C VAL A 237 -24.88 6.67 -17.59
N VAL A 238 -26.02 7.33 -17.78
CA VAL A 238 -26.24 8.70 -17.26
C VAL A 238 -26.03 8.80 -15.74
N PRO A 239 -26.66 7.96 -14.88
CA PRO A 239 -26.42 8.04 -13.43
C PRO A 239 -24.98 7.69 -13.03
N PHE A 240 -24.32 6.76 -13.72
CA PHE A 240 -22.90 6.46 -13.47
C PHE A 240 -22.00 7.66 -13.75
N VAL A 241 -22.14 8.26 -14.93
CA VAL A 241 -21.37 9.44 -15.33
C VAL A 241 -21.70 10.63 -14.43
N GLY A 242 -22.98 10.82 -14.10
CA GLY A 242 -23.44 11.86 -13.18
C GLY A 242 -22.82 11.74 -11.79
N GLY A 243 -22.85 10.54 -11.18
CA GLY A 243 -22.23 10.30 -9.87
C GLY A 243 -20.71 10.48 -9.89
N MET A 244 -20.05 10.01 -10.95
CA MET A 244 -18.60 10.14 -11.10
C MET A 244 -18.17 11.60 -11.20
N PHE A 245 -18.85 12.40 -12.02
CA PHE A 245 -18.49 13.81 -12.18
C PHE A 245 -18.93 14.67 -11.00
N ALA A 246 -20.06 14.38 -10.37
CA ALA A 246 -20.54 15.13 -9.21
C ALA A 246 -19.54 15.07 -8.03
N LEU A 247 -18.89 13.92 -7.81
CA LEU A 247 -17.93 13.76 -6.72
C LEU A 247 -16.47 13.92 -7.16
N GLY A 248 -16.14 13.60 -8.42
CA GLY A 248 -14.77 13.61 -8.91
C GLY A 248 -14.30 14.96 -9.43
N LEU A 249 -15.13 15.70 -10.17
CA LEU A 249 -14.68 16.92 -10.85
C LEU A 249 -14.49 18.18 -9.99
N PRO A 250 -15.22 18.41 -8.88
CA PRO A 250 -15.18 19.71 -8.21
C PRO A 250 -13.78 20.23 -7.94
N TRP A 251 -12.89 19.41 -7.35
CA TRP A 251 -11.51 19.81 -7.05
C TRP A 251 -10.70 20.11 -8.32
N TYR A 252 -10.77 19.27 -9.35
CA TYR A 252 -10.04 19.48 -10.60
C TYR A 252 -10.50 20.75 -11.32
N VAL A 253 -11.81 21.00 -11.35
CA VAL A 253 -12.38 22.21 -11.96
C VAL A 253 -11.90 23.45 -11.19
N THR A 254 -11.95 23.41 -9.85
CA THR A 254 -11.44 24.50 -9.03
C THR A 254 -9.96 24.79 -9.31
N ARG A 255 -9.11 23.76 -9.39
CA ARG A 255 -7.68 23.94 -9.72
C ARG A 255 -7.46 24.51 -11.12
N LEU A 256 -8.17 23.99 -12.11
CA LEU A 256 -8.08 24.52 -13.48
C LEU A 256 -8.52 25.99 -13.58
N VAL A 257 -9.51 26.41 -12.78
CA VAL A 257 -10.02 27.80 -12.77
C VAL A 257 -9.12 28.75 -11.99
N ILE A 258 -8.55 28.32 -10.86
CA ILE A 258 -7.82 29.19 -9.93
C ILE A 258 -6.31 29.23 -10.22
N ASP A 259 -5.69 28.07 -10.41
CA ASP A 259 -4.23 27.91 -10.54
C ASP A 259 -3.85 26.96 -11.69
N GLY A 260 -4.63 26.96 -12.77
CA GLY A 260 -4.56 25.95 -13.83
C GLY A 260 -3.19 25.77 -14.48
N SER A 261 -2.43 26.84 -14.68
CA SER A 261 -1.05 26.74 -15.21
C SER A 261 -0.13 25.99 -14.24
N ALA A 262 -0.16 26.35 -12.96
CA ALA A 262 0.64 25.71 -11.92
C ALA A 262 0.24 24.24 -11.73
N TYR A 263 -1.06 23.94 -11.73
CA TYR A 263 -1.58 22.58 -11.68
C TYR A 263 -1.09 21.74 -12.87
N LEU A 264 -1.23 22.23 -14.10
CA LEU A 264 -0.78 21.51 -15.30
C LEU A 264 0.73 21.29 -15.31
N THR A 265 1.53 22.28 -14.91
CA THR A 265 2.99 22.15 -14.77
C THR A 265 3.35 21.11 -13.70
N GLY A 266 2.68 21.10 -12.55
CA GLY A 266 2.87 20.10 -11.50
C GLY A 266 2.56 18.67 -11.98
N GLN A 267 1.42 18.50 -12.68
CA GLN A 267 1.05 17.21 -13.28
C GLN A 267 2.04 16.76 -14.35
N ALA A 268 2.58 17.69 -15.15
CA ALA A 268 3.60 17.40 -16.14
C ALA A 268 4.91 16.94 -15.50
N ALA A 269 5.35 17.60 -14.41
CA ALA A 269 6.54 17.20 -13.65
C ALA A 269 6.42 15.79 -13.07
N LEU A 270 5.23 15.40 -12.59
CA LEU A 270 4.96 14.04 -12.12
C LEU A 270 5.02 12.99 -13.24
N SER A 271 4.66 13.37 -14.48
CA SER A 271 4.65 12.47 -15.65
C SER A 271 6.01 12.26 -16.33
N GLY A 272 7.05 13.02 -15.94
CA GLY A 272 8.32 13.09 -16.67
C GLY A 272 9.31 11.94 -16.47
N ASN A 273 9.09 11.06 -15.47
CA ASN A 273 10.07 10.02 -15.11
C ASN A 273 10.16 8.86 -16.12
N ALA A 274 9.17 8.69 -17.00
CA ALA A 274 9.12 7.61 -17.98
C ALA A 274 10.24 7.68 -19.05
N ALA A 275 10.71 8.89 -19.38
CA ALA A 275 11.76 9.14 -20.37
C ALA A 275 13.18 8.78 -19.87
N SER A 276 13.33 8.40 -18.60
CA SER A 276 14.63 8.19 -17.93
C SER A 276 15.17 6.75 -18.03
N VAL A 277 14.62 5.94 -18.94
CA VAL A 277 15.05 4.56 -19.23
C VAL A 277 15.79 4.53 -20.56
N ASP A 278 17.12 4.55 -20.46
CA ASP A 278 18.08 4.61 -21.56
C ASP A 278 18.82 3.28 -21.80
N SER A 279 18.66 2.30 -20.91
CA SER A 279 19.41 1.06 -20.92
C SER A 279 18.63 -0.09 -20.26
N TRP A 280 19.07 -1.33 -20.52
CA TRP A 280 18.53 -2.50 -19.82
C TRP A 280 18.71 -2.40 -18.30
N LEU A 281 19.81 -1.79 -17.84
CA LEU A 281 20.11 -1.64 -16.43
C LEU A 281 19.11 -0.69 -15.76
N THR A 282 18.84 0.47 -16.37
CA THR A 282 17.85 1.43 -15.85
C THR A 282 16.43 0.87 -15.95
N PHE A 283 16.10 0.12 -17.00
CA PHE A 283 14.82 -0.60 -17.09
C PHE A 283 14.65 -1.62 -15.96
N ARG A 284 15.67 -2.45 -15.70
CA ARG A 284 15.63 -3.43 -14.61
C ARG A 284 15.43 -2.76 -13.26
N TYR A 285 16.20 -1.71 -12.96
CA TYR A 285 16.16 -1.06 -11.65
C TYR A 285 14.92 -0.19 -11.44
N LYS A 286 14.46 0.56 -12.45
CA LYS A 286 13.33 1.48 -12.31
C LYS A 286 11.98 0.84 -12.59
N VAL A 287 11.92 -0.17 -13.45
CA VAL A 287 10.65 -0.75 -13.93
C VAL A 287 10.41 -2.14 -13.34
N LEU A 288 11.34 -3.08 -13.56
CA LEU A 288 11.12 -4.46 -13.12
C LEU A 288 11.18 -4.60 -11.60
N ASN A 289 12.09 -3.91 -10.92
CA ASN A 289 12.18 -3.98 -9.47
C ASN A 289 10.89 -3.52 -8.78
N GLU A 290 10.28 -2.43 -9.23
CA GLU A 290 9.03 -1.90 -8.65
C GLU A 290 7.86 -2.87 -8.86
N LEU A 291 7.77 -3.51 -10.04
CA LEU A 291 6.78 -4.54 -10.32
C LEU A 291 6.99 -5.80 -9.46
N LEU A 292 8.23 -6.28 -9.37
CA LEU A 292 8.58 -7.46 -8.59
C LEU A 292 8.45 -7.21 -7.09
N TRP A 293 8.72 -6.00 -6.63
CA TRP A 293 8.47 -5.57 -5.27
C TRP A 293 6.96 -5.58 -4.99
N MET A 294 6.16 -5.05 -5.92
CA MET A 294 4.72 -4.94 -5.74
C MET A 294 4.02 -6.30 -5.67
N LEU A 295 4.32 -7.19 -6.61
CA LEU A 295 3.65 -8.49 -6.70
C LEU A 295 4.38 -9.61 -5.95
N SER A 296 5.69 -9.50 -5.71
CA SER A 296 6.66 -10.61 -5.58
C SER A 296 7.00 -11.28 -6.91
N PRO A 297 8.22 -11.83 -7.07
CA PRO A 297 8.62 -12.56 -8.28
C PRO A 297 7.71 -13.74 -8.63
N VAL A 298 7.23 -14.48 -7.63
CA VAL A 298 6.35 -15.64 -7.86
C VAL A 298 4.98 -15.19 -8.34
N LEU A 299 4.35 -14.20 -7.69
CA LEU A 299 3.05 -13.73 -8.15
C LEU A 299 3.15 -13.06 -9.52
N ALA A 300 4.23 -12.33 -9.80
CA ALA A 300 4.47 -11.73 -11.11
C ALA A 300 4.55 -12.81 -12.21
N ALA A 301 5.33 -13.88 -11.98
CA ALA A 301 5.42 -15.00 -12.92
C ALA A 301 4.06 -15.71 -13.11
N LEU A 302 3.33 -15.95 -12.02
CA LEU A 302 1.99 -16.54 -12.08
C LEU A 302 0.99 -15.62 -12.81
N ALA A 303 1.09 -14.30 -12.61
CA ALA A 303 0.26 -13.32 -13.28
C ALA A 303 0.53 -13.33 -14.78
N VAL A 304 1.78 -13.32 -15.23
CA VAL A 304 2.14 -13.44 -16.66
C VAL A 304 1.55 -14.71 -17.27
N ALA A 305 1.76 -15.87 -16.63
CA ALA A 305 1.19 -17.14 -17.09
C ALA A 305 -0.35 -17.11 -17.15
N ALA A 306 -0.98 -16.49 -16.16
CA ALA A 306 -2.43 -16.33 -16.11
C ALA A 306 -2.96 -15.42 -17.23
N LEU A 307 -2.29 -14.29 -17.52
CA LEU A 307 -2.66 -13.39 -18.61
C LEU A 307 -2.60 -14.11 -19.96
N ILE A 308 -1.55 -14.90 -20.21
CA ILE A 308 -1.42 -15.74 -21.41
C ILE A 308 -2.60 -16.72 -21.52
N TYR A 309 -3.04 -17.31 -20.40
CA TYR A 309 -4.22 -18.18 -20.37
C TYR A 309 -5.52 -17.42 -20.68
N LEU A 310 -5.72 -16.24 -20.09
CA LEU A 310 -6.92 -15.41 -20.28
C LEU A 310 -7.07 -14.96 -21.74
N ILE A 311 -5.97 -14.63 -22.43
CA ILE A 311 -5.95 -14.24 -23.85
C ILE A 311 -6.56 -15.32 -24.76
N ARG A 312 -6.47 -16.61 -24.36
CA ARG A 312 -7.00 -17.74 -25.14
C ARG A 312 -8.49 -18.03 -24.90
N LYS A 313 -9.02 -17.72 -23.71
CA LYS A 313 -10.44 -18.01 -23.37
C LYS A 313 -11.37 -16.84 -23.66
N ARG A 314 -10.93 -15.60 -23.42
CA ARG A 314 -11.63 -14.34 -23.75
C ARG A 314 -13.09 -14.25 -23.27
N SER A 315 -13.44 -14.80 -22.10
CA SER A 315 -14.76 -14.54 -21.50
C SER A 315 -14.91 -13.04 -21.18
N ALA A 316 -16.16 -12.57 -20.96
CA ALA A 316 -16.38 -11.16 -20.62
C ALA A 316 -15.58 -10.72 -19.38
N GLY A 317 -15.48 -11.58 -18.36
CA GLY A 317 -14.64 -11.33 -17.18
C GLY A 317 -13.14 -11.31 -17.51
N ASP A 318 -12.66 -12.24 -18.35
CA ASP A 318 -11.25 -12.27 -18.75
C ASP A 318 -10.84 -11.01 -19.50
N ARG A 319 -11.72 -10.47 -20.37
CA ARG A 319 -11.47 -9.22 -21.09
C ARG A 319 -11.34 -8.02 -20.13
N LEU A 320 -12.22 -7.93 -19.13
CA LEU A 320 -12.12 -6.87 -18.12
C LEU A 320 -10.78 -6.95 -17.39
N VAL A 321 -10.42 -8.12 -16.89
CA VAL A 321 -9.15 -8.34 -16.18
C VAL A 321 -7.94 -8.00 -17.06
N LEU A 322 -7.94 -8.45 -18.33
CA LEU A 322 -6.86 -8.12 -19.27
C LEU A 322 -6.76 -6.62 -19.55
N LEU A 323 -7.89 -5.95 -19.78
CA LEU A 323 -7.92 -4.50 -20.02
C LEU A 323 -7.46 -3.73 -18.78
N SER A 324 -7.90 -4.10 -17.58
CA SER A 324 -7.48 -3.46 -16.33
C SER A 324 -5.97 -3.62 -16.11
N VAL A 325 -5.44 -4.85 -16.22
CA VAL A 325 -4.01 -5.10 -16.06
C VAL A 325 -3.21 -4.34 -17.13
N GLY A 326 -3.59 -4.45 -18.40
CA GLY A 326 -2.90 -3.76 -19.49
C GLY A 326 -2.93 -2.24 -19.36
N ALA A 327 -4.06 -1.66 -18.94
CA ALA A 327 -4.20 -0.22 -18.80
C ALA A 327 -3.38 0.33 -17.63
N TYR A 328 -3.31 -0.35 -16.48
CA TYR A 328 -2.48 0.10 -15.36
C TYR A 328 -0.99 -0.15 -15.58
N VAL A 329 -0.59 -1.22 -16.28
CA VAL A 329 0.80 -1.34 -16.76
C VAL A 329 1.12 -0.23 -17.75
N GLY A 330 0.24 0.06 -18.70
CA GLY A 330 0.43 1.15 -19.67
C GLY A 330 0.54 2.51 -18.97
N PHE A 331 -0.34 2.79 -18.01
CA PHE A 331 -0.28 4.01 -17.20
C PHE A 331 1.05 4.10 -16.43
N TYR A 332 1.47 3.03 -15.77
CA TYR A 332 2.76 2.97 -15.08
C TYR A 332 3.96 3.23 -16.02
N LEU A 333 3.93 2.63 -17.22
CA LEU A 333 5.01 2.79 -18.18
C LEU A 333 5.09 4.18 -18.81
N VAL A 334 3.96 4.89 -18.92
CA VAL A 334 3.88 6.20 -19.57
C VAL A 334 3.95 7.34 -18.57
N TYR A 335 3.38 7.17 -17.37
CA TYR A 335 3.23 8.25 -16.39
C TYR A 335 4.43 8.32 -15.44
N ASN A 336 4.67 7.29 -14.62
CA ASN A 336 5.71 7.35 -13.61
C ASN A 336 6.05 5.95 -13.07
N PHE A 337 7.35 5.66 -12.93
CA PHE A 337 7.85 4.35 -12.56
C PHE A 337 7.79 4.02 -11.06
N HIS A 338 7.09 4.78 -10.22
CA HIS A 338 6.91 4.41 -8.82
C HIS A 338 5.90 3.26 -8.60
N SER A 339 6.23 2.33 -7.71
CA SER A 339 5.43 1.14 -7.34
C SER A 339 3.98 1.46 -6.97
N TYR A 340 3.71 2.61 -6.35
CA TYR A 340 2.34 2.93 -5.96
C TYR A 340 1.37 3.11 -7.15
N TYR A 341 1.86 3.45 -8.35
CA TYR A 341 1.03 3.46 -9.56
C TYR A 341 0.64 2.05 -10.05
N LEU A 342 1.26 0.99 -9.53
CA LEU A 342 0.90 -0.41 -9.81
C LEU A 342 -0.12 -0.97 -8.81
N ILE A 343 -0.53 -0.24 -7.78
CA ILE A 343 -1.49 -0.75 -6.78
C ILE A 343 -2.86 -1.10 -7.37
N PRO A 344 -3.44 -0.30 -8.28
CA PRO A 344 -4.70 -0.67 -8.90
C PRO A 344 -4.63 -1.97 -9.71
N LEU A 345 -3.45 -2.42 -10.13
CA LEU A 345 -3.26 -3.68 -10.85
C LEU A 345 -3.38 -4.92 -9.95
N ALA A 346 -3.06 -4.82 -8.66
CA ALA A 346 -3.04 -5.95 -7.73
C ALA A 346 -4.36 -6.76 -7.67
N PRO A 347 -5.56 -6.18 -7.51
CA PRO A 347 -6.81 -6.94 -7.48
C PRO A 347 -7.08 -7.70 -8.78
N PHE A 348 -6.75 -7.11 -9.94
CA PHE A 348 -6.95 -7.74 -11.24
C PHE A 348 -5.91 -8.83 -11.52
N ALA A 349 -4.65 -8.65 -11.09
CA ALA A 349 -3.64 -9.69 -11.14
C ALA A 349 -4.04 -10.89 -10.26
N ALA A 350 -4.54 -10.65 -9.04
CA ALA A 350 -5.05 -11.69 -8.16
C ALA A 350 -6.24 -12.46 -8.79
N LEU A 351 -7.16 -11.74 -9.45
CA LEU A 351 -8.26 -12.35 -10.21
C LEU A 351 -7.76 -13.21 -11.38
N ALA A 352 -6.78 -12.73 -12.14
CA ALA A 352 -6.18 -13.49 -13.24
C ALA A 352 -5.57 -14.81 -12.74
N VAL A 353 -4.74 -14.73 -11.70
CA VAL A 353 -4.07 -15.89 -11.10
C VAL A 353 -5.09 -16.89 -10.55
N ALA A 354 -6.09 -16.41 -9.80
CA ALA A 354 -7.15 -17.28 -9.28
C ALA A 354 -7.95 -17.95 -10.42
N ARG A 355 -8.27 -17.22 -11.47
CA ARG A 355 -9.00 -17.73 -12.64
C ARG A 355 -8.21 -18.81 -13.39
N ALA A 356 -6.90 -18.59 -13.60
CA ALA A 356 -6.01 -19.54 -14.26
C ALA A 356 -5.78 -20.79 -13.40
N ALA A 357 -5.61 -20.64 -12.09
CA ALA A 357 -5.44 -21.75 -11.17
C ALA A 357 -6.62 -22.74 -11.27
N PHE A 358 -7.86 -22.26 -11.16
CA PHE A 358 -9.06 -23.11 -11.28
C PHE A 358 -9.23 -23.78 -12.65
N ALA A 359 -8.61 -23.26 -13.70
CA ALA A 359 -8.60 -23.91 -15.00
C ALA A 359 -7.58 -25.06 -15.11
N LEU A 360 -6.47 -24.98 -14.36
CA LEU A 360 -5.39 -25.98 -14.30
C LEU A 360 -5.67 -27.13 -13.31
N ALA A 361 -6.73 -27.01 -12.50
CA ALA A 361 -7.14 -27.95 -11.44
C ALA A 361 -7.34 -29.42 -11.85
N ARG A 362 -7.28 -29.74 -13.15
CA ARG A 362 -7.49 -31.10 -13.68
C ARG A 362 -6.37 -32.07 -13.33
N ARG A 363 -5.20 -31.60 -12.86
CA ARG A 363 -4.03 -32.45 -12.53
C ARG A 363 -3.64 -32.43 -11.05
N VAL A 364 -3.82 -31.29 -10.36
CA VAL A 364 -3.61 -31.14 -8.92
C VAL A 364 -4.77 -30.32 -8.35
N PRO A 365 -5.39 -30.70 -7.21
CA PRO A 365 -6.44 -29.89 -6.61
C PRO A 365 -5.89 -28.49 -6.32
N VAL A 366 -6.50 -27.45 -6.90
CA VAL A 366 -6.06 -26.05 -6.75
C VAL A 366 -5.93 -25.64 -5.30
N ALA A 367 -6.81 -26.15 -4.44
CA ALA A 367 -6.74 -25.92 -3.01
C ALA A 367 -5.41 -26.40 -2.41
N VAL A 368 -4.82 -27.50 -2.90
CA VAL A 368 -3.55 -28.03 -2.36
C VAL A 368 -2.41 -27.08 -2.73
N TRP A 369 -2.07 -26.90 -4.01
CA TRP A 369 -0.95 -26.03 -4.40
C TRP A 369 -1.14 -24.55 -3.96
N ALA A 370 -2.36 -24.00 -4.04
CA ALA A 370 -2.59 -22.61 -3.64
C ALA A 370 -2.39 -22.42 -2.13
N VAL A 371 -2.89 -23.34 -1.30
CA VAL A 371 -2.81 -23.23 0.17
C VAL A 371 -1.47 -23.70 0.71
N THR A 372 -0.79 -24.66 0.07
CA THR A 372 0.46 -25.23 0.59
C THR A 372 1.72 -24.59 0.03
N VAL A 373 1.66 -23.91 -1.12
CA VAL A 373 2.86 -23.36 -1.78
C VAL A 373 2.72 -21.86 -2.03
N VAL A 374 1.70 -21.43 -2.77
CA VAL A 374 1.59 -20.02 -3.19
C VAL A 374 1.26 -19.09 -2.03
N LEU A 375 0.18 -19.36 -1.29
CA LEU A 375 -0.21 -18.50 -0.18
C LEU A 375 0.85 -18.46 0.93
N PRO A 376 1.49 -19.58 1.34
CA PRO A 376 2.59 -19.54 2.29
C PRO A 376 3.79 -18.76 1.76
N TYR A 377 4.19 -18.94 0.49
CA TYR A 377 5.27 -18.16 -0.10
C TYR A 377 4.95 -16.66 -0.09
N LEU A 378 3.75 -16.27 -0.53
CA LEU A 378 3.34 -14.86 -0.56
C LEU A 378 3.25 -14.27 0.85
N LEU A 379 2.78 -15.06 1.81
CA LEU A 379 2.77 -14.66 3.22
C LEU A 379 4.19 -14.47 3.74
N VAL A 380 5.10 -15.41 3.48
CA VAL A 380 6.52 -15.29 3.86
C VAL A 380 7.15 -14.07 3.18
N ALA A 381 6.96 -13.89 1.87
CA ALA A 381 7.48 -12.74 1.14
C ALA A 381 6.91 -11.43 1.69
N THR A 382 5.62 -11.40 2.06
CA THR A 382 4.99 -10.25 2.72
C THR A 382 5.63 -10.01 4.08
N MET A 383 5.74 -11.03 4.93
CA MET A 383 6.35 -10.92 6.25
C MET A 383 7.82 -10.47 6.16
N VAL A 384 8.58 -10.95 5.17
CA VAL A 384 9.95 -10.51 4.89
C VAL A 384 9.96 -9.04 4.47
N MET A 385 9.03 -8.59 3.62
CA MET A 385 8.93 -7.18 3.25
C MET A 385 8.50 -6.30 4.42
N PHE A 386 7.62 -6.78 5.31
CA PHE A 386 7.25 -6.11 6.56
C PHE A 386 8.40 -6.10 7.58
N ALA A 387 9.25 -7.13 7.64
CA ALA A 387 10.47 -7.07 8.45
C ALA A 387 11.53 -6.15 7.84
N GLY A 388 11.54 -6.03 6.52
CA GLY A 388 12.25 -4.97 5.82
C GLY A 388 11.60 -3.59 6.01
N GLN A 389 10.39 -3.47 6.57
CA GLN A 389 9.91 -2.17 7.03
C GLN A 389 10.62 -1.85 8.32
N LYS A 390 11.40 -0.77 8.25
CA LYS A 390 12.07 -0.14 9.36
C LYS A 390 11.04 0.30 10.41
N TYR A 391 10.68 -0.59 11.34
CA TYR A 391 10.25 -0.21 12.67
C TYR A 391 11.50 -0.11 13.54
N GLY A 392 11.73 1.04 14.16
CA GLY A 392 12.76 1.19 15.18
C GLY A 392 14.00 2.01 14.83
N LEU A 393 14.10 2.57 13.63
CA LEU A 393 15.12 3.59 13.34
C LEU A 393 14.44 4.96 13.33
N TRP A 394 14.69 5.75 14.37
CA TRP A 394 14.28 7.14 14.55
C TRP A 394 12.87 7.48 14.11
N SER A 395 11.98 7.67 15.08
CA SER A 395 10.82 8.51 14.81
C SER A 395 11.13 9.96 15.16
N PRO A 396 10.80 10.92 14.28
CA PRO A 396 10.85 12.33 14.64
C PRO A 396 10.07 12.65 15.93
N SER A 397 9.08 11.83 16.31
CA SER A 397 8.36 11.96 17.60
C SER A 397 9.19 11.59 18.83
N GLN A 398 10.19 10.72 18.73
CA GLN A 398 11.06 10.38 19.86
C GLN A 398 12.01 11.53 20.22
N VAL A 399 12.35 12.37 19.24
CA VAL A 399 13.14 13.58 19.45
C VAL A 399 12.43 14.57 20.36
N LEU A 400 11.10 14.68 20.22
CA LEU A 400 10.29 15.57 21.02
C LEU A 400 10.51 15.34 22.53
N ALA A 401 10.64 14.07 22.93
CA ALA A 401 10.85 13.68 24.32
C ALA A 401 12.28 13.96 24.83
N THR A 402 13.23 14.21 23.93
CA THR A 402 14.63 14.50 24.26
C THR A 402 14.97 15.98 24.11
N LEU A 403 14.03 16.83 23.68
CA LEU A 403 14.28 18.26 23.56
C LEU A 403 14.43 18.87 24.96
N PRO A 404 15.52 19.59 25.26
CA PRO A 404 15.71 20.31 26.52
C PRO A 404 14.77 21.52 26.66
N VAL A 405 14.09 21.93 25.58
CA VAL A 405 13.17 23.08 25.54
C VAL A 405 11.82 22.68 24.94
N PRO A 406 10.73 23.42 25.24
CA PRO A 406 9.45 23.23 24.57
C PRO A 406 9.61 23.31 23.04
N PRO A 407 8.85 22.52 22.26
CA PRO A 407 9.02 22.47 20.80
C PRO A 407 8.84 23.83 20.10
N SER A 408 8.01 24.72 20.66
CA SER A 408 7.84 26.10 20.17
C SER A 408 9.10 26.97 20.25
N GLN A 409 10.11 26.55 21.00
CA GLN A 409 11.40 27.24 21.16
C GLN A 409 12.54 26.48 20.44
N ALA A 410 12.25 25.33 19.84
CA ALA A 410 13.25 24.53 19.14
C ALA A 410 13.34 24.95 17.66
N THR A 411 14.57 25.02 17.14
CA THR A 411 14.84 25.11 15.69
C THR A 411 15.53 23.83 15.23
N VAL A 412 14.98 23.20 14.21
CA VAL A 412 15.46 21.94 13.62
C VAL A 412 16.14 22.28 12.30
N TYR A 413 17.42 21.96 12.18
CA TYR A 413 18.16 22.06 10.93
C TYR A 413 18.19 20.69 10.26
N ASP A 414 17.36 20.54 9.23
CA ASP A 414 17.16 19.30 8.49
C ASP A 414 18.19 19.21 7.35
N THR A 415 19.05 18.22 7.37
CA THR A 415 20.07 18.02 6.33
C THR A 415 19.41 17.58 5.02
N PHE A 416 20.00 17.95 3.87
CA PHE A 416 19.49 17.56 2.55
C PHE A 416 19.25 16.03 2.41
N GLU A 417 20.04 15.22 3.11
CA GLU A 417 19.93 13.76 3.14
C GLU A 417 18.59 13.25 3.70
N LEU A 418 17.99 13.98 4.65
CA LEU A 418 16.69 13.64 5.24
C LEU A 418 15.56 14.47 4.69
N ALA A 419 15.83 15.71 4.26
CA ALA A 419 14.83 16.63 3.75
C ALA A 419 13.96 15.99 2.66
N GLY A 420 14.58 15.30 1.71
CA GLY A 420 13.86 14.67 0.61
C GLY A 420 12.93 13.49 1.00
N SER A 421 13.13 12.84 2.15
CA SER A 421 12.42 11.59 2.51
C SER A 421 11.68 11.61 3.84
N TYR A 422 12.01 12.52 4.75
CA TYR A 422 11.47 12.57 6.10
C TYR A 422 10.98 13.96 6.53
N GLN A 423 11.27 15.03 5.77
CA GLN A 423 10.86 16.39 6.11
C GLN A 423 9.39 16.51 6.55
N PRO A 424 8.39 15.97 5.82
CA PRO A 424 7.01 16.10 6.27
C PRO A 424 6.71 15.36 7.59
N ALA A 425 7.41 14.25 7.85
CA ALA A 425 7.27 13.50 9.09
C ALA A 425 7.93 14.25 10.26
N ILE A 426 9.06 14.92 10.01
CA ILE A 426 9.75 15.78 10.98
C ILE A 426 8.87 16.97 11.34
N GLU A 427 8.37 17.69 10.34
CA GLU A 427 7.48 18.84 10.54
C GLU A 427 6.21 18.48 11.29
N TYR A 428 5.61 17.32 10.98
CA TYR A 428 4.43 16.84 11.72
C TYR A 428 4.75 16.51 13.17
N ALA A 429 5.82 15.75 13.43
CA ALA A 429 6.10 15.25 14.77
C ALA A 429 6.68 16.31 15.71
N LEU A 430 7.42 17.29 15.17
CA LEU A 430 8.08 18.34 15.94
C LEU A 430 7.29 19.64 15.98
N ALA A 431 6.11 19.72 15.36
CA ALA A 431 5.28 20.91 15.41
C ALA A 431 5.05 21.40 16.87
N PRO A 432 5.17 22.70 17.17
CA PRO A 432 5.37 23.82 16.23
C PRO A 432 6.84 24.27 16.05
N ALA A 433 7.84 23.38 16.24
CA ALA A 433 9.25 23.71 16.03
C ALA A 433 9.51 24.25 14.61
N LYS A 434 10.45 25.20 14.50
CA LYS A 434 10.85 25.76 13.21
C LYS A 434 11.80 24.79 12.52
N VAL A 435 11.45 24.27 11.35
CA VAL A 435 12.33 23.41 10.55
C VAL A 435 12.98 24.23 9.42
N ILE A 436 14.31 24.16 9.31
CA ILE A 436 15.13 24.84 8.30
C ILE A 436 15.89 23.77 7.52
N GLU A 437 15.67 23.71 6.21
CA GLU A 437 16.38 22.80 5.32
C GLU A 437 17.78 23.33 4.99
N LEU A 438 18.78 22.47 5.11
CA LEU A 438 20.18 22.78 4.81
C LEU A 438 20.56 22.24 3.41
N PRO A 439 21.34 22.99 2.62
CA PRO A 439 21.77 22.57 1.29
C PRO A 439 22.81 21.43 1.36
N ASP A 440 23.04 20.76 0.23
CA ASP A 440 24.15 19.82 0.09
C ASP A 440 25.51 20.49 0.35
N GLY A 441 26.35 19.86 1.17
CA GLY A 441 27.65 20.41 1.55
C GLY A 441 27.54 21.67 2.43
N PHE A 442 26.52 21.71 3.31
CA PHE A 442 26.34 22.82 4.23
C PHE A 442 27.56 23.03 5.15
N ASP A 443 27.80 24.27 5.51
CA ASP A 443 28.85 24.71 6.43
C ASP A 443 28.19 25.37 7.65
N LEU A 444 28.60 24.97 8.86
CA LEU A 444 27.96 25.40 10.11
C LEU A 444 28.04 26.92 10.32
N GLU A 445 29.19 27.54 10.05
CA GLU A 445 29.39 28.97 10.26
C GLU A 445 28.66 29.81 9.19
N ARG A 446 28.64 29.33 7.95
CA ARG A 446 27.98 29.98 6.82
C ARG A 446 26.46 29.84 6.85
N ASP A 447 25.97 28.63 7.11
CA ASP A 447 24.57 28.24 6.90
C ASP A 447 23.74 28.26 8.19
N MET A 448 24.39 28.42 9.35
CA MET A 448 23.74 28.67 10.65
C MET A 448 24.19 29.98 11.32
N PRO A 449 24.23 31.14 10.62
CA PRO A 449 24.82 32.39 11.15
C PRO A 449 23.98 33.06 12.26
N LEU A 450 22.79 32.51 12.55
CA LEU A 450 21.86 32.98 13.57
C LEU A 450 21.83 32.08 14.81
N ALA A 451 22.67 31.03 14.87
CA ALA A 451 22.75 30.17 16.05
C ALA A 451 23.29 30.95 17.25
N LYS A 452 22.56 30.95 18.37
CA LYS A 452 22.90 31.66 19.61
C LYS A 452 23.19 30.69 20.73
N THR A 453 24.14 31.05 21.59
CA THR A 453 24.45 30.31 22.81
C THR A 453 23.22 30.24 23.73
N GLY A 454 22.84 29.05 24.19
CA GLY A 454 21.68 28.81 25.06
C GLY A 454 20.37 28.45 24.32
N GLU A 455 20.36 28.39 22.99
CA GLU A 455 19.24 27.87 22.20
C GLU A 455 19.43 26.39 21.84
N THR A 456 18.33 25.68 21.56
CA THR A 456 18.35 24.25 21.21
C THR A 456 18.23 24.06 19.70
N TYR A 457 19.23 23.42 19.12
CA TYR A 457 19.29 23.08 17.70
C TYR A 457 19.30 21.57 17.52
N LEU A 458 18.46 21.07 16.61
CA LEU A 458 18.47 19.65 16.25
C LEU A 458 19.01 19.49 14.82
N ILE A 459 20.16 18.81 14.67
CA ILE A 459 20.79 18.55 13.37
C ILE A 459 20.60 17.08 13.03
N THR A 460 20.14 16.82 11.81
CA THR A 460 19.70 15.47 11.42
C THR A 460 20.63 14.75 10.44
N SER A 461 21.95 14.93 10.49
CA SER A 461 22.96 13.88 10.19
C SER A 461 24.40 14.38 10.43
N PHE A 462 25.34 13.43 10.52
CA PHE A 462 26.68 13.60 11.09
C PHE A 462 27.77 13.22 10.08
N GLU A 463 28.48 14.22 9.56
CA GLU A 463 29.94 14.34 9.74
C GLU A 463 30.25 15.83 9.95
N PRO A 464 30.26 16.34 11.19
CA PRO A 464 30.89 17.63 11.45
C PRO A 464 32.40 17.40 11.34
N ARG A 465 33.00 17.76 10.21
CA ARG A 465 34.43 18.07 10.21
C ARG A 465 34.58 19.47 10.77
N SER A 466 34.95 19.60 12.04
CA SER A 466 35.66 20.79 12.47
C SER A 466 37.13 20.42 12.69
N GLN A 467 38.04 21.28 12.23
CA GLN A 467 39.46 21.15 12.55
C GLN A 467 39.75 21.51 14.02
N ASP A 468 38.80 22.12 14.74
CA ASP A 468 39.07 22.85 15.99
C ASP A 468 38.23 22.44 17.22
N GLY A 469 37.40 21.39 17.15
CA GLY A 469 37.00 20.62 18.35
C GLY A 469 35.92 21.17 19.30
N ASP A 470 35.30 22.32 19.08
CA ASP A 470 34.17 22.77 19.92
C ASP A 470 32.82 22.15 19.47
N THR A 471 32.16 21.46 20.39
CA THR A 471 30.94 20.66 20.16
C THR A 471 29.70 21.41 20.66
N PRO A 472 28.55 21.41 19.94
CA PRO A 472 27.29 21.94 20.48
C PRO A 472 26.77 21.08 21.64
N GLU A 473 26.28 21.72 22.71
CA GLU A 473 25.89 21.13 24.01
C GLU A 473 24.66 20.20 24.02
N TYR A 474 23.99 19.95 22.89
CA TYR A 474 22.81 19.09 22.85
C TYR A 474 22.81 18.17 21.63
N ILE A 475 23.09 16.88 21.84
CA ILE A 475 23.05 15.83 20.81
C ILE A 475 22.12 14.72 21.29
N ALA A 476 20.99 14.51 20.60
CA ALA A 476 20.08 13.41 20.86
C ALA A 476 20.63 12.10 20.25
N ALA A 477 20.65 11.02 21.04
CA ALA A 477 21.13 9.69 20.65
C ALA A 477 19.98 8.74 20.29
N TYR A 478 20.25 7.80 19.39
CA TYR A 478 19.28 6.96 18.69
C TYR A 478 19.41 5.49 19.10
N THR A 479 18.31 4.73 19.03
CA THR A 479 18.28 3.27 19.20
C THR A 479 18.18 2.56 17.85
N GLU A 480 18.97 1.51 17.63
CA GLU A 480 18.98 0.68 16.42
C GLU A 480 18.01 -0.52 16.53
N GLU A 481 16.71 -0.29 16.77
CA GLU A 481 15.78 -1.41 16.68
C GLU A 481 15.63 -1.79 15.19
N GLN A 482 16.10 -2.99 14.83
CA GLN A 482 15.89 -3.61 13.52
C GLN A 482 14.76 -4.63 13.64
N THR A 483 13.81 -4.59 12.71
CA THR A 483 12.77 -5.60 12.65
C THR A 483 13.32 -6.83 11.92
N SER A 484 13.28 -7.98 12.59
CA SER A 484 13.68 -9.25 12.00
C SER A 484 12.45 -10.12 11.75
N ALA A 485 12.45 -10.86 10.63
CA ALA A 485 11.51 -11.94 10.42
C ALA A 485 12.12 -13.26 10.93
N PHE A 486 11.34 -14.04 11.67
CA PHE A 486 11.77 -15.34 12.16
C PHE A 486 11.03 -16.46 11.41
N PHE A 487 11.79 -17.39 10.82
CA PHE A 487 11.24 -18.59 10.18
C PHE A 487 12.04 -19.82 10.60
N PHE A 488 11.40 -20.79 11.25
CA PHE A 488 12.01 -22.09 11.59
C PHE A 488 13.36 -21.98 12.34
N GLY A 489 13.50 -20.98 13.23
CA GLY A 489 14.73 -20.72 13.97
C GLY A 489 15.82 -19.98 13.19
N LEU A 490 15.49 -19.45 12.01
CA LEU A 490 16.31 -18.51 11.24
C LEU A 490 15.74 -17.09 11.38
N GLU A 491 16.59 -16.17 11.82
CA GLU A 491 16.37 -14.73 11.83
C GLU A 491 16.81 -14.14 10.49
N PHE A 492 15.94 -13.36 9.86
CA PHE A 492 16.20 -12.63 8.62
C PHE A 492 16.11 -11.13 8.91
N THR A 493 17.20 -10.43 8.66
CA THR A 493 17.28 -8.98 8.86
C THR A 493 17.84 -8.34 7.60
N GLN A 494 17.17 -7.31 7.09
CA GLN A 494 17.69 -6.55 5.96
C GLN A 494 18.66 -5.49 6.47
N VAL A 495 19.91 -5.53 6.02
CA VAL A 495 20.91 -4.52 6.35
C VAL A 495 20.98 -3.54 5.17
N PRO A 496 20.33 -2.36 5.25
CA PRO A 496 20.32 -1.41 4.15
C PRO A 496 21.70 -0.79 3.91
N ASN A 497 22.09 -0.58 2.65
CA ASN A 497 23.34 0.11 2.30
C ASN A 497 23.33 1.59 2.73
N ASN A 498 22.14 2.20 2.75
CA ASN A 498 21.90 3.54 3.26
C ASN A 498 20.80 3.46 4.34
N ARG A 499 21.08 3.92 5.56
CA ARG A 499 20.17 3.82 6.71
C ARG A 499 18.86 4.62 6.53
N HIS A 500 18.82 5.53 5.55
CA HIS A 500 17.69 6.44 5.30
C HIS A 500 16.90 6.10 4.02
N PHE A 501 17.45 5.30 3.10
CA PHE A 501 16.81 4.92 1.84
C PHE A 501 16.76 3.39 1.66
N PHE A 502 15.58 2.85 1.31
CA PHE A 502 15.44 1.44 0.93
C PHE A 502 15.88 1.23 -0.51
N GLY A 503 17.14 0.83 -0.69
CA GLY A 503 17.69 0.34 -1.94
C GLY A 503 18.95 -0.47 -1.71
N ASN A 504 18.96 -1.73 -2.19
CA ASN A 504 20.14 -2.58 -2.34
C ASN A 504 20.85 -3.09 -1.06
N GLY A 505 20.17 -3.15 0.08
CA GLY A 505 20.71 -3.76 1.31
C GLY A 505 20.93 -5.27 1.21
N VAL A 506 21.96 -5.78 1.89
CA VAL A 506 22.26 -7.23 1.99
C VAL A 506 21.36 -7.84 3.07
N TRP A 507 20.79 -9.02 2.79
CA TRP A 507 20.07 -9.78 3.80
C TRP A 507 21.04 -10.56 4.68
N ARG A 508 20.96 -10.36 5.99
CA ARG A 508 21.65 -11.16 6.99
C ARG A 508 20.71 -12.27 7.44
N VAL A 509 21.20 -13.51 7.44
CA VAL A 509 20.48 -14.68 7.94
C VAL A 509 21.27 -15.28 9.11
N ARG A 510 20.62 -15.46 10.26
CA ARG A 510 21.25 -16.01 11.47
C ARG A 510 20.40 -17.14 12.05
N TRP A 511 21.02 -18.25 12.43
CA TRP A 511 20.34 -19.30 13.21
C TRP A 511 20.22 -18.88 14.69
N VAL A 512 19.03 -18.95 15.26
CA VAL A 512 18.68 -18.48 16.61
C VAL A 512 17.98 -19.54 17.50
N GLY A 513 17.63 -20.73 16.99
CA GLY A 513 17.05 -21.83 17.79
C GLY A 513 15.51 -22.00 17.67
N ALA A 514 14.96 -23.09 18.24
CA ALA A 514 13.67 -23.77 18.01
C ALA A 514 12.37 -22.93 17.76
N PRO A 515 11.32 -23.51 17.12
CA PRO A 515 10.36 -22.81 16.26
C PRO A 515 9.25 -22.11 17.06
N TYR A 516 9.35 -20.79 17.18
CA TYR A 516 8.29 -19.93 17.71
C TYR A 516 7.85 -18.94 16.63
N PHE A 517 6.55 -18.58 16.60
CA PHE A 517 6.00 -17.52 15.76
C PHE A 517 5.68 -16.29 16.61
N GLY A 518 6.47 -15.24 16.45
CA GLY A 518 6.20 -13.90 16.98
C GLY A 518 7.40 -12.97 16.76
N TYR A 519 7.15 -11.66 16.89
CA TYR A 519 8.18 -10.63 16.80
C TYR A 519 8.77 -10.40 18.19
N VAL A 520 10.10 -10.29 18.28
CA VAL A 520 10.80 -9.83 19.50
C VAL A 520 11.56 -8.57 19.12
N SER A 521 11.36 -7.47 19.86
CA SER A 521 12.32 -6.35 19.84
C SER A 521 13.33 -6.62 20.96
N GLU A 522 14.62 -6.70 20.60
CA GLU A 522 15.71 -6.80 21.56
C GLU A 522 16.63 -5.60 21.37
N THR A 523 16.79 -4.81 22.42
CA THR A 523 17.88 -3.84 22.59
C THR A 523 19.11 -4.60 23.10
N ARG A 524 20.19 -4.68 22.32
CA ARG A 524 21.43 -5.35 22.76
C ARG A 524 22.36 -4.42 23.54
N GLN A 525 22.86 -4.90 24.68
CA GLN A 525 24.04 -4.37 25.36
C GLN A 525 25.33 -4.99 24.76
N LEU A 526 26.42 -4.22 24.75
CA LEU A 526 27.78 -4.67 24.36
C LEU A 526 28.64 -5.01 25.60
N ASN A 527 29.57 -5.96 25.43
CA ASN A 527 30.55 -6.42 26.45
C ASN A 527 31.79 -5.51 26.52
N PRO A 528 32.53 -5.48 27.65
CA PRO A 528 33.68 -4.61 27.86
C PRO A 528 34.98 -5.22 27.29
N GLY A 529 35.74 -4.47 26.49
CA GLY A 529 37.09 -4.90 26.09
C GLY A 529 37.80 -4.13 24.96
N ASP A 530 37.08 -3.51 24.04
CA ASP A 530 37.70 -2.76 22.93
C ASP A 530 37.36 -1.27 23.00
N ALA A 531 38.37 -0.41 22.87
CA ALA A 531 38.24 1.04 22.89
C ALA A 531 38.00 1.59 21.47
N PHE A 532 36.79 2.08 21.20
CA PHE A 532 36.48 2.97 20.08
C PHE A 532 35.33 3.93 20.43
N LEU A 533 35.58 5.24 20.29
CA LEU A 533 34.59 6.32 20.41
C LEU A 533 33.81 6.47 19.10
N ARG A 534 32.51 6.15 19.09
CA ARG A 534 31.53 6.64 18.09
C ARG A 534 30.13 6.78 18.72
N LEU A 535 29.55 7.96 18.53
CA LEU A 535 28.20 8.36 18.95
C LEU A 535 27.17 7.40 18.38
N TYR A 536 26.34 6.78 19.22
CA TYR A 536 24.91 6.45 19.04
C TYR A 536 24.51 5.42 20.13
N ASP A 537 23.97 5.86 21.26
CA ASP A 537 23.04 5.01 22.05
C ASP A 537 22.28 5.80 23.12
N ALA A 538 20.98 5.52 23.29
CA ALA A 538 20.09 6.15 24.28
C ALA A 538 20.45 5.79 25.74
N LYS A 539 21.37 4.84 25.94
CA LYS A 539 21.85 4.42 27.27
C LYS A 539 22.79 5.46 27.92
N VAL A 540 23.55 6.21 27.11
CA VAL A 540 24.51 7.23 27.59
C VAL A 540 23.78 8.43 28.20
N VAL A 541 22.68 8.86 27.58
CA VAL A 541 21.86 9.99 28.08
C VAL A 541 21.17 9.63 29.40
N ARG A 542 20.66 8.40 29.54
CA ARG A 542 20.02 7.94 30.78
C ARG A 542 21.00 7.90 31.96
N ASP A 543 22.23 7.45 31.73
CA ASP A 543 23.24 7.35 32.78
C ASP A 543 23.91 8.71 33.09
N PHE A 544 23.80 9.69 32.18
CA PHE A 544 24.18 11.10 32.39
C PHE A 544 23.15 11.90 33.19
N VAL A 545 21.85 11.59 33.06
CA VAL A 545 20.76 12.29 33.80
C VAL A 545 20.57 11.72 35.22
N ALA A 546 21.11 10.54 35.51
CA ALA A 546 20.99 9.86 36.80
C ALA A 546 22.15 10.13 37.78
N ASN A 547 23.19 10.85 37.33
CA ASN A 547 24.29 11.38 38.15
C ASN A 547 24.29 12.91 38.07
#